data_AF-A0A431ICI7-F1
#
_entry.id   AF-A0A431ICI7-F1
#
_cell.length_a   1.000
_cell.length_b   1.000
_cell.length_c   1.000
_cell.angle_alpha   90.00
_cell.angle_beta   90.00
_cell.angle_gamma   90.00
#
_symmetry.space_group_name_H-M   'P 1'
#
loop_
_entity.id
_entity.type
_entity.pdbx_description
1 polymer ?
#
loop_
_entity_poly.entity_id
_entity_poly.type
_entity_poly.pdbx_seq_one_letter_code
_entity_poly.pdbx_strand_id
1 'polypeptide(L)'
;MPRSRARVCTWQTRTRSSATPATSAHASRGTDATATRSSPAGTNDFVPMSEDLSTEWVDHHRPGAPDLYPADRREEMDELMAAIYRDVNNGVYRCGFAGSQRAYEDAYDRLFSRLDELSQRLGTRRYLMGDHITDADIRLFTTLVRFDPVYHGHFKCNRRKLSEMPVLWAYARDLFQTPGFGDTVDFDHIKAHYYRVHRDINPTGIVPLGPDLADWMQPHGREALGGSPFGAGTAPGPLPSDEVVTDQLGTHRLG
;
A
#
# COMPACT_ATOMS: atom_id res chain seq x y z
N MET A 1 44.70 -10.88 2.30
CA MET A 1 44.31 -12.13 2.96
C MET A 1 42.79 -12.20 3.03
N PRO A 2 42.15 -13.33 2.66
CA PRO A 2 40.70 -13.45 2.54
C PRO A 2 40.03 -14.29 3.66
N ARG A 3 38.69 -14.19 3.74
CA ARG A 3 37.69 -15.10 4.36
C ARG A 3 37.59 -15.10 5.91
N SER A 4 36.46 -15.39 6.57
CA SER A 4 35.00 -15.44 6.30
C SER A 4 34.32 -15.99 7.58
N ARG A 5 32.98 -15.83 7.67
CA ARG A 5 31.97 -16.51 8.53
C ARG A 5 31.68 -15.82 9.87
N ALA A 6 30.49 -15.26 10.12
CA ALA A 6 29.12 -15.80 10.13
C ALA A 6 28.82 -16.71 11.34
N ARG A 7 27.85 -16.27 12.17
CA ARG A 7 26.78 -17.03 12.85
C ARG A 7 26.34 -16.27 14.10
N VAL A 8 25.10 -15.80 14.15
CA VAL A 8 24.12 -16.24 15.16
C VAL A 8 22.75 -16.19 14.48
N CYS A 9 22.17 -17.37 14.31
CA CYS A 9 20.77 -17.58 14.00
C CYS A 9 20.23 -18.35 15.20
N THR A 10 19.21 -17.82 15.88
CA THR A 10 18.33 -18.57 16.79
C THR A 10 17.07 -17.74 17.03
N TRP A 11 16.12 -17.83 16.10
CA TRP A 11 14.72 -17.55 16.39
C TRP A 11 14.03 -18.88 16.67
N GLN A 12 13.60 -19.07 17.92
CA GLN A 12 12.67 -20.12 18.33
C GLN A 12 11.42 -19.44 18.87
N THR A 13 10.34 -19.44 18.09
CA THR A 13 8.98 -19.36 18.64
C THR A 13 8.25 -20.63 18.22
N ARG A 14 8.00 -21.47 19.24
CA ARG A 14 7.14 -22.65 19.17
C ARG A 14 5.70 -22.20 19.01
N THR A 15 5.04 -22.68 17.96
CA THR A 15 3.60 -22.96 18.02
C THR A 15 3.40 -24.43 17.64
N ARG A 16 3.11 -25.25 18.64
CA ARG A 16 2.58 -26.61 18.45
C ARG A 16 1.14 -26.49 17.98
N SER A 17 0.78 -27.13 16.88
CA SER A 17 -0.47 -27.87 16.82
C SER A 17 -0.35 -29.01 15.82
N SER A 18 -0.89 -30.14 16.25
CA SER A 18 -0.74 -31.52 15.78
C SER A 18 -1.60 -31.85 14.56
N ALA A 19 -1.06 -32.63 13.62
CA ALA A 19 -1.60 -33.93 13.18
C ALA A 19 -0.83 -34.49 11.96
N THR A 20 -0.36 -35.73 12.07
CA THR A 20 -0.08 -36.66 10.95
C THR A 20 -0.82 -37.96 11.29
N PRO A 21 -1.15 -38.88 10.34
CA PRO A 21 -0.11 -39.68 9.67
C PRO A 21 -0.38 -40.14 8.20
N ALA A 22 0.75 -40.48 7.56
CA ALA A 22 0.98 -41.53 6.53
C ALA A 22 0.30 -41.39 5.14
N THR A 23 0.95 -41.70 4.00
CA THR A 23 1.58 -43.00 3.70
C THR A 23 2.47 -42.97 2.43
N SER A 24 3.54 -43.79 2.48
CA SER A 24 4.26 -44.54 1.43
C SER A 24 5.00 -43.88 0.25
N ALA A 25 6.22 -44.38 0.09
CA ALA A 25 7.23 -44.10 -0.91
C ALA A 25 6.95 -44.70 -2.30
N HIS A 26 7.38 -43.97 -3.33
CA HIS A 26 7.96 -44.57 -4.54
C HIS A 26 9.07 -43.67 -5.08
N ALA A 27 10.31 -44.14 -5.01
CA ALA A 27 11.46 -43.47 -5.58
C ALA A 27 11.64 -43.93 -7.02
N SER A 28 11.36 -43.06 -7.99
CA SER A 28 11.81 -43.23 -9.38
C SER A 28 12.94 -42.23 -9.67
N ARG A 29 14.05 -42.78 -10.16
CA ARG A 29 15.20 -42.03 -10.66
C ARG A 29 14.80 -41.33 -11.96
N GLY A 30 15.06 -40.05 -12.08
CA GLY A 30 14.87 -39.33 -13.34
C GLY A 30 15.29 -37.86 -13.26
N THR A 31 16.27 -37.53 -14.09
CA THR A 31 16.61 -36.21 -14.63
C THR A 31 17.25 -35.17 -13.70
N ASP A 32 18.44 -34.78 -14.14
CA ASP A 32 19.26 -33.64 -13.74
C ASP A 32 18.44 -32.34 -13.84
N ALA A 33 17.75 -32.00 -12.76
CA ALA A 33 17.19 -30.68 -12.57
C ALA A 33 18.36 -29.78 -12.16
N THR A 34 18.75 -28.88 -13.06
CA THR A 34 19.52 -27.68 -12.69
C THR A 34 18.68 -26.92 -11.68
N ALA A 35 18.86 -27.24 -10.40
CA ALA A 35 18.25 -26.55 -9.30
C ALA A 35 18.80 -25.13 -9.31
N THR A 36 18.05 -24.20 -9.92
CA THR A 36 18.14 -22.79 -9.60
C THR A 36 18.04 -22.69 -8.08
N ARG A 37 19.17 -22.43 -7.41
CA ARG A 37 19.17 -22.13 -5.98
C ARG A 37 18.40 -20.83 -5.82
N SER A 38 17.12 -20.93 -5.50
CA SER A 38 16.42 -19.80 -4.92
C SER A 38 17.07 -19.53 -3.56
N SER A 39 17.57 -18.31 -3.36
CA SER A 39 17.88 -17.85 -2.02
C SER A 39 16.60 -17.97 -1.18
N PRO A 40 16.67 -18.44 0.08
CA PRO A 40 15.49 -18.50 0.92
C PRO A 40 14.92 -17.08 1.08
N ALA A 41 13.59 -16.94 0.93
CA ALA A 41 12.92 -15.69 1.23
C ALA A 41 13.12 -15.35 2.72
N GLY A 42 13.41 -14.08 3.04
CA GLY A 42 13.56 -13.62 4.42
C GLY A 42 12.24 -13.64 5.18
N THR A 43 11.31 -12.77 4.78
CA THR A 43 9.90 -12.74 5.20
C THR A 43 9.06 -12.11 4.08
N ASN A 44 7.76 -12.39 4.05
CA ASN A 44 6.77 -11.74 3.19
C ASN A 44 5.57 -11.21 3.99
N ASP A 45 5.70 -11.13 5.32
CA ASP A 45 4.67 -10.60 6.20
C ASP A 45 4.70 -9.07 6.18
N PHE A 46 3.84 -8.49 5.34
CA PHE A 46 3.90 -7.07 5.00
C PHE A 46 3.54 -6.13 6.15
N VAL A 47 2.77 -6.58 7.16
CA VAL A 47 2.41 -5.75 8.30
C VAL A 47 3.62 -5.56 9.23
N PRO A 48 4.21 -6.62 9.82
CA PRO A 48 5.41 -6.49 10.65
C PRO A 48 6.58 -5.89 9.89
N MET A 49 6.71 -6.12 8.58
CA MET A 49 7.80 -5.52 7.80
C MET A 49 7.84 -3.99 7.88
N SER A 50 6.69 -3.31 7.77
CA SER A 50 6.63 -1.84 7.86
C SER A 50 6.96 -1.32 9.27
N GLU A 51 6.54 -2.08 10.28
CA GLU A 51 6.82 -1.80 11.69
C GLU A 51 8.30 -2.02 12.01
N ASP A 52 8.87 -3.15 11.58
CA ASP A 52 10.28 -3.49 11.74
C ASP A 52 11.17 -2.44 11.06
N LEU A 53 10.81 -1.97 9.85
CA LEU A 53 11.54 -0.88 9.20
C LEU A 53 11.54 0.40 10.04
N SER A 54 10.47 0.65 10.79
CA SER A 54 10.33 1.83 11.65
C SER A 54 11.01 1.66 13.01
N THR A 55 11.08 0.45 13.57
CA THR A 55 11.55 0.20 14.95
C THR A 55 12.88 -0.52 15.05
N GLU A 56 13.16 -1.49 14.18
CA GLU A 56 14.35 -2.34 14.25
C GLU A 56 15.51 -1.82 13.39
N TRP A 57 15.22 -1.00 12.37
CA TRP A 57 16.21 -0.45 11.44
C TRP A 57 16.63 0.98 11.75
N VAL A 58 16.32 1.49 12.95
CA VAL A 58 16.55 2.89 13.34
C VAL A 58 18.02 3.32 13.16
N ASP A 59 18.97 2.43 13.45
CA ASP A 59 20.42 2.69 13.28
C ASP A 59 20.84 2.88 11.82
N HIS A 60 19.97 2.55 10.87
CA HIS A 60 20.19 2.68 9.43
C HIS A 60 19.35 3.79 8.78
N HIS A 61 18.53 4.48 9.56
CA HIS A 61 17.73 5.59 9.05
C HIS A 61 18.63 6.78 8.68
N ARG A 62 18.21 7.54 7.67
CA ARG A 62 18.85 8.82 7.36
C ARG A 62 18.66 9.82 8.51
N PRO A 63 19.57 10.78 8.70
CA PRO A 63 19.30 11.93 9.56
C PRO A 63 18.00 12.65 9.16
N GLY A 64 17.18 12.95 10.15
CA GLY A 64 15.88 13.59 9.95
C GLY A 64 14.80 12.68 9.35
N ALA A 65 14.95 11.35 9.39
CA ALA A 65 13.84 10.44 9.11
C ALA A 65 12.68 10.70 10.10
N PRO A 66 11.41 10.74 9.61
CA PRO A 66 10.25 10.90 10.50
C PRO A 66 10.01 9.63 11.32
N ASP A 67 9.44 9.80 12.52
CA ASP A 67 8.90 8.68 13.29
C ASP A 67 7.50 8.34 12.77
N LEU A 68 7.43 7.30 11.92
CA LEU A 68 6.19 6.85 11.30
C LEU A 68 5.37 5.94 12.23
N TYR A 69 5.96 5.44 13.31
CA TYR A 69 5.30 4.52 14.24
C TYR A 69 5.56 4.87 15.72
N PRO A 70 5.17 6.10 16.14
CA PRO A 70 5.56 6.65 17.44
C PRO A 70 4.87 5.93 18.59
N ALA A 71 5.65 5.63 19.64
CA ALA A 71 5.25 4.76 20.75
C ALA A 71 4.00 5.24 21.50
N ASP A 72 3.80 6.55 21.63
CA ASP A 72 2.68 7.18 22.36
C ASP A 72 1.33 7.08 21.61
N ARG A 73 1.34 6.67 20.34
CA ARG A 73 0.12 6.59 19.49
C ARG A 73 -0.16 5.21 18.92
N ARG A 74 0.66 4.20 19.23
CA ARG A 74 0.55 2.85 18.63
C ARG A 74 -0.80 2.22 18.83
N GLU A 75 -1.36 2.27 20.04
CA GLU A 75 -2.66 1.64 20.33
C GLU A 75 -3.79 2.20 19.45
N GLU A 76 -3.96 3.53 19.41
CA GLU A 76 -4.96 4.17 18.53
C GLU A 76 -4.67 3.89 17.05
N MET A 77 -3.40 3.92 16.66
CA MET A 77 -2.99 3.72 15.28
C MET A 77 -3.23 2.28 14.81
N ASP A 78 -2.93 1.28 15.64
CA ASP A 78 -3.12 -0.14 15.34
C ASP A 78 -4.61 -0.46 15.16
N GLU A 79 -5.47 0.09 16.03
CA GLU A 79 -6.92 -0.03 15.89
C GLU A 79 -7.41 0.59 14.58
N LEU A 80 -6.94 1.79 14.26
CA LEU A 80 -7.31 2.49 13.02
C LEU A 80 -6.80 1.75 11.78
N MET A 81 -5.54 1.30 11.78
CA MET A 81 -4.94 0.54 10.68
C MET A 81 -5.65 -0.79 10.46
N ALA A 82 -6.04 -1.49 11.52
CA ALA A 82 -6.82 -2.72 11.43
C ALA A 82 -8.20 -2.47 10.79
N ALA A 83 -8.86 -1.36 11.15
CA ALA A 83 -10.12 -0.96 10.55
C ALA A 83 -9.96 -0.58 9.06
N ILE A 84 -8.94 0.21 8.72
CA ILE A 84 -8.59 0.57 7.34
C ILE A 84 -8.30 -0.68 6.52
N TYR A 85 -7.52 -1.62 7.05
CA TYR A 85 -7.23 -2.88 6.36
C TYR A 85 -8.50 -3.67 6.08
N ARG A 86 -9.32 -3.91 7.11
CA ARG A 86 -10.51 -4.74 7.02
C ARG A 86 -11.57 -4.15 6.09
N ASP A 87 -11.79 -2.85 6.15
CA ASP A 87 -12.94 -2.18 5.52
C ASP A 87 -12.55 -1.45 4.21
N VAL A 88 -11.29 -1.05 4.03
CA VAL A 88 -10.82 -0.29 2.85
C VAL A 88 -9.82 -1.10 2.03
N ASN A 89 -8.64 -1.40 2.57
CA ASN A 89 -7.58 -2.05 1.78
C ASN A 89 -8.02 -3.42 1.26
N ASN A 90 -8.61 -4.25 2.11
CA ASN A 90 -9.21 -5.52 1.72
C ASN A 90 -10.67 -5.34 1.25
N GLY A 91 -11.33 -4.24 1.64
CA GLY A 91 -12.71 -3.94 1.26
C GLY A 91 -12.92 -3.83 -0.24
N VAL A 92 -12.01 -3.14 -0.95
CA VAL A 92 -12.07 -3.03 -2.42
C VAL A 92 -11.91 -4.39 -3.11
N TYR A 93 -11.06 -5.28 -2.58
CA TYR A 93 -10.90 -6.65 -3.10
C TYR A 93 -12.16 -7.48 -2.84
N ARG A 94 -12.77 -7.35 -1.66
CA ARG A 94 -14.05 -8.02 -1.35
C ARG A 94 -15.16 -7.58 -2.30
N CYS A 95 -15.19 -6.31 -2.72
CA CYS A 95 -16.10 -5.85 -3.76
C CYS A 95 -15.77 -6.49 -5.12
N GLY A 96 -14.51 -6.41 -5.55
CA GLY A 96 -14.08 -6.86 -6.88
C GLY A 96 -14.22 -8.35 -7.13
N PHE A 97 -13.96 -9.16 -6.10
CA PHE A 97 -13.98 -10.62 -6.18
C PHE A 97 -15.25 -11.24 -5.58
N ALA A 98 -16.28 -10.44 -5.29
CA ALA A 98 -17.54 -10.95 -4.77
C ALA A 98 -18.17 -11.97 -5.74
N GLY A 99 -18.39 -13.20 -5.25
CA GLY A 99 -19.04 -14.27 -6.02
C GLY A 99 -20.57 -14.20 -6.04
N SER A 100 -21.17 -13.20 -5.39
CA SER A 100 -22.63 -13.00 -5.35
C SER A 100 -22.99 -11.54 -5.12
N GLN A 101 -24.19 -11.14 -5.53
CA GLN A 101 -24.70 -9.78 -5.36
C GLN A 101 -24.70 -9.33 -3.90
N ARG A 102 -25.19 -10.18 -2.99
CA ARG A 102 -25.23 -9.86 -1.55
C ARG A 102 -23.84 -9.63 -0.96
N ALA A 103 -22.86 -10.47 -1.33
CA ALA A 103 -21.49 -10.31 -0.86
C ALA A 103 -20.86 -9.00 -1.38
N TYR A 104 -21.19 -8.60 -2.61
CA TYR A 104 -20.79 -7.31 -3.16
C TYR A 104 -21.42 -6.15 -2.39
N GLU A 105 -22.74 -6.18 -2.15
CA GLU A 105 -23.47 -5.15 -1.40
C GLU A 105 -22.92 -4.98 0.01
N ASP A 106 -22.73 -6.08 0.75
CA ASP A 106 -22.16 -6.07 2.11
C ASP A 106 -20.74 -5.45 2.13
N ALA A 107 -19.92 -5.74 1.11
CA ALA A 107 -18.57 -5.18 0.99
C ALA A 107 -18.59 -3.71 0.59
N TYR A 108 -19.46 -3.35 -0.35
CA TYR A 108 -19.64 -1.99 -0.87
C TYR A 108 -20.10 -1.04 0.23
N ASP A 109 -21.13 -1.42 1.00
CA ASP A 109 -21.67 -0.60 2.08
C ASP A 109 -20.62 -0.38 3.18
N ARG A 110 -19.89 -1.44 3.56
CA ARG A 110 -18.81 -1.33 4.57
C ARG A 110 -17.66 -0.45 4.10
N LEU A 111 -17.24 -0.57 2.83
CA LEU A 111 -16.20 0.26 2.24
C LEU A 111 -16.58 1.73 2.33
N PHE A 112 -17.77 2.08 1.83
CA PHE A 112 -18.18 3.46 1.76
C PHE A 112 -18.55 4.06 3.11
N SER A 113 -19.08 3.27 4.05
CA SER A 113 -19.23 3.67 5.45
C SER A 113 -17.87 4.06 6.06
N ARG A 114 -16.84 3.22 5.86
CA ARG A 114 -15.50 3.54 6.37
C ARG A 114 -14.88 4.77 5.70
N LEU A 115 -15.06 4.93 4.39
CA LEU A 115 -14.58 6.13 3.67
C LEU A 115 -15.28 7.40 4.17
N ASP A 116 -16.56 7.34 4.55
CA ASP A 116 -17.28 8.47 5.16
C ASP A 116 -16.73 8.79 6.55
N GLU A 117 -16.48 7.79 7.39
CA GLU A 117 -15.85 7.97 8.71
C GLU A 117 -14.44 8.59 8.60
N LEU A 118 -13.63 8.12 7.65
CA LEU A 118 -12.31 8.68 7.37
C LEU A 118 -12.40 10.12 6.84
N SER A 119 -13.39 10.41 5.97
CA SER A 119 -13.66 11.77 5.49
C SER A 119 -14.00 12.71 6.63
N GLN A 120 -14.83 12.28 7.57
CA GLN A 120 -15.16 13.07 8.77
C GLN A 120 -13.92 13.31 9.64
N ARG A 121 -13.13 12.26 9.90
CA ARG A 121 -11.89 12.36 10.69
C ARG A 121 -10.89 13.34 10.08
N LEU A 122 -10.68 13.27 8.77
CA LEU A 122 -9.77 14.13 8.01
C LEU A 122 -10.33 15.53 7.72
N GLY A 123 -11.62 15.75 7.98
CA GLY A 123 -12.25 17.07 7.86
C GLY A 123 -11.67 18.09 8.84
N THR A 124 -11.12 17.63 9.96
CA THR A 124 -10.54 18.49 11.02
C THR A 124 -9.09 18.17 11.36
N ARG A 125 -8.46 17.20 10.66
CA ARG A 125 -7.08 16.77 10.89
C ARG A 125 -6.36 16.67 9.57
N ARG A 126 -5.10 17.09 9.49
CA ARG A 126 -4.32 17.01 8.24
C ARG A 126 -3.99 15.57 7.85
N TYR A 127 -3.64 14.73 8.82
CA TYR A 127 -3.33 13.32 8.64
C TYR A 127 -4.16 12.46 9.59
N LEU A 128 -4.13 11.13 9.40
CA LEU A 128 -4.95 10.20 10.16
C LEU A 128 -4.66 10.26 11.65
N MET A 129 -3.41 10.49 12.05
CA MET A 129 -3.00 10.59 13.45
C MET A 129 -2.76 12.03 13.92
N GLY A 130 -3.27 13.04 13.19
CA GLY A 130 -3.17 14.45 13.57
C GLY A 130 -2.31 15.27 12.61
N ASP A 131 -1.18 15.76 13.11
CA ASP A 131 -0.39 16.83 12.45
C ASP A 131 0.68 16.32 11.50
N HIS A 132 1.07 15.05 11.60
CA HIS A 132 2.19 14.46 10.83
C HIS A 132 1.80 13.11 10.22
N ILE A 133 2.50 12.73 9.15
CA ILE A 133 2.32 11.44 8.50
C ILE A 133 2.77 10.32 9.44
N THR A 134 1.97 9.27 9.52
CA THR A 134 2.33 8.00 10.17
C THR A 134 2.10 6.83 9.23
N ASP A 135 2.42 5.62 9.69
CA ASP A 135 2.21 4.39 8.92
C ASP A 135 0.74 4.18 8.51
N ALA A 136 -0.21 4.69 9.31
CA ALA A 136 -1.62 4.67 8.95
C ALA A 136 -1.91 5.41 7.63
N ASP A 137 -1.26 6.55 7.41
CA ASP A 137 -1.44 7.34 6.20
C ASP A 137 -0.89 6.61 4.96
N ILE A 138 0.27 5.95 5.13
CA ILE A 138 0.92 5.13 4.10
C ILE A 138 0.00 3.97 3.71
N ARG A 139 -0.53 3.22 4.70
CA ARG A 139 -1.44 2.09 4.47
C ARG A 139 -2.73 2.52 3.76
N LEU A 140 -3.29 3.69 4.09
CA LEU A 140 -4.46 4.20 3.39
C LEU A 140 -4.14 4.68 1.96
N PHE A 141 -3.04 5.41 1.79
CA PHE A 141 -2.63 6.01 0.51
C PHE A 141 -2.52 4.98 -0.61
N THR A 142 -1.92 3.82 -0.32
CA THR A 142 -1.74 2.75 -1.32
C THR A 142 -3.06 2.30 -1.94
N THR A 143 -4.18 2.39 -1.21
CA THR A 143 -5.51 2.10 -1.74
C THR A 143 -6.13 3.30 -2.45
N LEU A 144 -6.03 4.51 -1.88
CA LEU A 144 -6.60 5.71 -2.48
C LEU A 144 -6.00 6.00 -3.87
N VAL A 145 -4.69 5.89 -4.02
CA VAL A 145 -4.01 6.17 -5.30
C VAL A 145 -4.43 5.23 -6.44
N ARG A 146 -4.94 4.02 -6.10
CA ARG A 146 -5.44 3.03 -7.04
C ARG A 146 -6.95 3.09 -7.25
N PHE A 147 -7.65 3.95 -6.50
CA PHE A 147 -9.11 3.96 -6.46
C PHE A 147 -9.74 4.32 -7.79
N ASP A 148 -9.47 5.51 -8.32
CA ASP A 148 -10.03 5.95 -9.61
C ASP A 148 -9.48 5.16 -10.82
N PRO A 149 -8.16 4.86 -10.90
CA PRO A 149 -7.59 4.11 -12.02
C PRO A 149 -8.03 2.64 -12.10
N VAL A 150 -8.41 2.03 -10.97
CA VAL A 150 -8.70 0.60 -10.90
C VAL A 150 -10.00 0.34 -10.13
N TYR A 151 -10.01 0.57 -8.82
CA TYR A 151 -11.05 -0.01 -7.94
C TYR A 151 -12.46 0.49 -8.26
N HIS A 152 -12.60 1.76 -8.63
CA HIS A 152 -13.86 2.38 -9.02
C HIS A 152 -14.53 1.60 -10.16
N GLY A 153 -13.80 1.35 -11.24
CA GLY A 153 -14.31 0.62 -12.40
C GLY A 153 -14.17 -0.90 -12.26
N HIS A 154 -12.93 -1.39 -12.19
CA HIS A 154 -12.59 -2.81 -12.24
C HIS A 154 -13.23 -3.60 -11.08
N PHE A 155 -13.21 -3.04 -9.86
CA PHE A 155 -13.81 -3.66 -8.68
C PHE A 155 -15.20 -3.11 -8.33
N LYS A 156 -15.79 -2.29 -9.20
CA LYS A 156 -17.14 -1.74 -9.04
C LYS A 156 -17.34 -0.99 -7.71
N CYS A 157 -16.29 -0.40 -7.16
CA CYS A 157 -16.35 0.46 -5.98
C CYS A 157 -16.82 1.86 -6.38
N ASN A 158 -18.04 1.98 -6.90
CA ASN A 158 -18.47 3.08 -7.76
C ASN A 158 -19.59 3.96 -7.20
N ARG A 159 -19.64 4.19 -5.87
CA ARG A 159 -20.56 5.21 -5.30
C ARG A 159 -20.22 6.60 -5.82
N ARG A 160 -18.92 6.91 -5.81
CA ARG A 160 -18.27 8.14 -6.27
C ARG A 160 -16.82 7.82 -6.62
N LYS A 161 -16.24 8.60 -7.52
CA LYS A 161 -14.78 8.65 -7.69
C LYS A 161 -14.13 9.25 -6.45
N LEU A 162 -12.86 8.95 -6.23
CA LEU A 162 -12.02 9.61 -5.22
C LEU A 162 -12.02 11.13 -5.45
N SER A 163 -11.86 11.56 -6.70
CA SER A 163 -11.92 12.97 -7.09
C SER A 163 -13.23 13.70 -6.71
N GLU A 164 -14.32 12.97 -6.45
CA GLU A 164 -15.63 13.50 -6.04
C GLU A 164 -15.86 13.45 -4.51
N MET A 165 -14.84 13.05 -3.74
CA MET A 165 -14.83 13.02 -2.27
C MET A 165 -13.86 14.10 -1.74
N PRO A 166 -14.30 15.36 -1.55
CA PRO A 166 -13.40 16.52 -1.47
C PRO A 166 -12.30 16.42 -0.40
N VAL A 167 -12.66 15.94 0.80
CA VAL A 167 -11.71 15.81 1.91
C VAL A 167 -10.67 14.71 1.62
N LEU A 168 -11.13 13.52 1.21
CA LEU A 168 -10.23 12.41 0.87
C LEU A 168 -9.38 12.72 -0.35
N TRP A 169 -9.92 13.44 -1.33
CA TRP A 169 -9.19 13.83 -2.52
C TRP A 169 -8.08 14.84 -2.22
N ALA A 170 -8.38 15.85 -1.40
CA ALA A 170 -7.37 16.80 -0.93
C ALA A 170 -6.28 16.09 -0.10
N TYR A 171 -6.68 15.19 0.80
CA TYR A 171 -5.75 14.37 1.58
C TYR A 171 -4.86 13.48 0.69
N ALA A 172 -5.44 12.79 -0.29
CA ALA A 172 -4.70 11.92 -1.19
C ALA A 172 -3.67 12.71 -2.02
N ARG A 173 -4.03 13.91 -2.49
CA ARG A 173 -3.10 14.80 -3.22
C ARG A 173 -1.99 15.36 -2.33
N ASP A 174 -2.28 15.72 -1.08
CA ASP A 174 -1.26 16.15 -0.09
C ASP A 174 -0.20 15.05 0.08
N LEU A 175 -0.63 13.79 0.23
CA LEU A 175 0.29 12.66 0.26
C LEU A 175 0.99 12.44 -1.07
N PHE A 176 0.29 12.42 -2.19
CA PHE A 176 0.88 12.19 -3.52
C PHE A 176 1.99 13.20 -3.84
N GLN A 177 1.80 14.47 -3.49
CA GLN A 177 2.76 15.55 -3.71
C GLN A 177 3.90 15.57 -2.67
N THR A 178 3.82 14.75 -1.61
CA THR A 178 4.87 14.60 -0.61
C THR A 178 5.97 13.65 -1.14
N PRO A 179 7.27 14.02 -1.06
CA PRO A 179 8.36 13.15 -1.49
C PRO A 179 8.35 11.78 -0.80
N GLY A 180 8.57 10.70 -1.56
CA GLY A 180 8.46 9.31 -1.11
C GLY A 180 7.07 8.68 -1.30
N PHE A 181 6.09 9.42 -1.84
CA PHE A 181 4.75 8.92 -2.14
C PHE A 181 4.52 8.86 -3.66
N GLY A 182 4.17 9.99 -4.29
CA GLY A 182 3.81 10.02 -5.72
C GLY A 182 4.96 9.63 -6.65
N ASP A 183 6.21 9.88 -6.25
CA ASP A 183 7.42 9.46 -6.95
C ASP A 183 7.62 7.94 -6.98
N THR A 184 6.87 7.18 -6.19
CA THR A 184 6.86 5.70 -6.18
C THR A 184 5.69 5.09 -6.96
N VAL A 185 4.80 5.91 -7.54
CA VAL A 185 3.55 5.46 -8.15
C VAL A 185 3.68 5.31 -9.66
N ASP A 186 3.65 4.07 -10.14
CA ASP A 186 3.55 3.73 -11.55
C ASP A 186 2.09 3.33 -11.92
N PHE A 187 1.33 4.28 -12.47
CA PHE A 187 -0.06 4.09 -12.86
C PHE A 187 -0.22 3.12 -14.04
N ASP A 188 0.72 3.08 -14.99
CA ASP A 188 0.65 2.14 -16.10
C ASP A 188 0.83 0.70 -15.60
N HIS A 189 1.81 0.47 -14.73
CA HIS A 189 2.03 -0.84 -14.13
C HIS A 189 0.86 -1.26 -13.25
N ILE A 190 0.32 -0.34 -12.43
CA ILE A 190 -0.91 -0.56 -11.66
C ILE A 190 -2.04 -1.01 -12.59
N LYS A 191 -2.38 -0.22 -13.61
CA LYS A 191 -3.50 -0.54 -14.50
C LYS A 191 -3.26 -1.83 -15.28
N ALA A 192 -2.06 -2.02 -15.81
CA ALA A 192 -1.71 -3.23 -16.56
C ALA A 192 -1.85 -4.49 -15.70
N HIS A 193 -1.41 -4.46 -14.44
CA HIS A 193 -1.54 -5.59 -13.53
C HIS A 193 -3.02 -5.98 -13.35
N TYR A 194 -3.86 -5.07 -12.85
CA TYR A 194 -5.25 -5.41 -12.54
C TYR A 194 -6.05 -5.82 -13.78
N TYR A 195 -5.99 -5.02 -14.84
CA TYR A 195 -6.85 -5.25 -16.00
C TYR A 195 -6.39 -6.42 -16.87
N ARG A 196 -5.10 -6.81 -16.87
CA ARG A 196 -4.61 -7.94 -17.68
C ARG A 196 -4.54 -9.26 -16.92
N VAL A 197 -4.28 -9.23 -15.60
CA VAL A 197 -4.11 -10.45 -14.78
C VAL A 197 -5.45 -11.01 -14.33
N HIS A 198 -6.40 -10.18 -13.88
CA HIS A 198 -7.70 -10.64 -13.38
C HIS A 198 -8.68 -10.95 -14.52
N ARG A 199 -8.36 -11.98 -15.32
CA ARG A 199 -9.16 -12.39 -16.48
C ARG A 199 -10.56 -12.88 -16.10
N ASP A 200 -10.77 -13.35 -14.88
CA ASP A 200 -12.10 -13.73 -14.37
C ASP A 200 -13.03 -12.51 -14.22
N ILE A 201 -12.46 -11.33 -13.95
CA ILE A 201 -13.21 -10.06 -13.85
C ILE A 201 -13.24 -9.35 -15.21
N ASN A 202 -12.11 -9.33 -15.92
CA ASN A 202 -11.94 -8.68 -17.23
C ASN A 202 -11.39 -9.66 -18.28
N PRO A 203 -12.23 -10.50 -18.90
CA PRO A 203 -11.79 -11.52 -19.85
C PRO A 203 -11.04 -10.94 -21.06
N THR A 204 -11.43 -9.75 -21.51
CA THR A 204 -10.81 -9.08 -22.66
C THR A 204 -9.37 -8.68 -22.40
N GLY A 205 -9.01 -8.40 -21.14
CA GLY A 205 -7.70 -7.86 -20.77
C GLY A 205 -7.44 -6.44 -21.26
N ILE A 206 -8.46 -5.75 -21.78
CA ILE A 206 -8.35 -4.37 -22.21
C ILE A 206 -8.10 -3.49 -20.98
N VAL A 207 -7.08 -2.64 -21.09
CA VAL A 207 -6.72 -1.66 -20.07
C VAL A 207 -7.34 -0.32 -20.46
N PRO A 208 -8.19 0.30 -19.62
CA PRO A 208 -8.76 1.61 -19.90
C PRO A 208 -7.67 2.67 -20.09
N LEU A 209 -7.88 3.62 -21.00
CA LEU A 209 -6.95 4.75 -21.18
C LEU A 209 -7.05 5.74 -20.02
N GLY A 210 -8.26 6.03 -19.54
CA GLY A 210 -8.45 6.91 -18.39
C GLY A 210 -8.05 6.30 -17.04
N PRO A 211 -8.28 7.03 -15.93
CA PRO A 211 -8.66 8.44 -15.88
C PRO A 211 -7.52 9.36 -16.34
N ASP A 212 -7.81 10.63 -16.55
CA ASP A 212 -6.77 11.68 -16.59
C ASP A 212 -6.13 11.78 -15.21
N LEU A 213 -4.80 11.91 -15.17
CA LEU A 213 -3.99 11.92 -13.96
C LEU A 213 -3.44 13.31 -13.62
N ALA A 214 -3.62 14.30 -14.50
CA ALA A 214 -3.10 15.66 -14.30
C ALA A 214 -3.62 16.29 -12.99
N ASP A 215 -4.82 15.91 -12.56
CA ASP A 215 -5.46 16.45 -11.36
C ASP A 215 -4.72 16.10 -10.05
N TRP A 216 -3.86 15.07 -10.04
CA TRP A 216 -3.04 14.73 -8.86
C TRP A 216 -2.08 15.85 -8.45
N MET A 217 -1.68 16.71 -9.39
CA MET A 217 -0.76 17.84 -9.14
C MET A 217 -1.47 19.17 -8.86
N GLN A 218 -2.80 19.20 -8.84
CA GLN A 218 -3.52 20.41 -8.46
C GLN A 218 -3.32 20.73 -6.96
N PRO A 219 -3.32 22.01 -6.54
CA PRO A 219 -3.21 22.40 -5.14
C PRO A 219 -4.30 21.76 -4.26
N HIS A 220 -3.89 21.19 -3.12
CA HIS A 220 -4.79 20.47 -2.21
C HIS A 220 -5.33 21.31 -1.04
N GLY A 221 -4.66 22.41 -0.66
CA GLY A 221 -5.13 23.33 0.38
C GLY A 221 -5.10 22.77 1.81
N ARG A 222 -4.40 21.66 2.04
CA ARG A 222 -4.39 20.94 3.33
C ARG A 222 -3.50 21.57 4.37
N GLU A 223 -2.54 22.39 3.93
CA GLU A 223 -1.70 23.24 4.77
C GLU A 223 -2.50 24.20 5.66
N ALA A 224 -3.73 24.56 5.27
CA ALA A 224 -4.63 25.38 6.09
C ALA A 224 -5.02 24.71 7.43
N LEU A 225 -4.87 23.38 7.54
CA LEU A 225 -5.10 22.63 8.77
C LEU A 225 -3.87 22.55 9.68
N GLY A 226 -2.76 23.19 9.31
CA GLY A 226 -1.51 23.15 10.05
C GLY A 226 -0.73 21.85 9.81
N GLY A 227 0.02 21.43 10.83
CA GLY A 227 0.88 20.26 10.78
C GLY A 227 2.03 20.35 9.76
N SER A 228 2.82 19.29 9.68
CA SER A 228 3.91 19.13 8.73
C SER A 228 4.07 17.66 8.37
N PRO A 229 4.34 17.29 7.10
CA PRO A 229 4.42 15.87 6.73
C PRO A 229 5.42 15.07 7.58
N PHE A 230 6.57 15.67 7.92
CA PHE A 230 7.70 14.98 8.52
C PHE A 230 7.93 15.29 10.01
N GLY A 231 7.02 16.02 10.68
CA GLY A 231 7.20 16.40 12.08
C GLY A 231 8.48 17.20 12.31
N ALA A 232 9.33 16.73 13.23
CA ALA A 232 10.67 17.28 13.49
C ALA A 232 11.74 16.82 12.48
N GLY A 233 11.40 15.88 11.59
CA GLY A 233 12.25 15.40 10.51
C GLY A 233 12.21 16.29 9.27
N THR A 234 12.77 15.77 8.19
CA THR A 234 12.88 16.44 6.89
C THR A 234 12.36 15.55 5.77
N ALA A 235 12.09 16.10 4.59
CA ALA A 235 11.79 15.30 3.41
C ALA A 235 12.99 14.43 3.00
N PRO A 236 12.78 13.24 2.41
CA PRO A 236 13.85 12.51 1.76
C PRO A 236 14.42 13.28 0.56
N GLY A 237 15.63 12.90 0.14
CA GLY A 237 16.17 13.34 -1.15
C GLY A 237 15.44 12.69 -2.33
N PRO A 238 15.80 13.04 -3.57
CA PRO A 238 15.23 12.39 -4.75
C PRO A 238 15.55 10.89 -4.79
N LEU A 239 14.70 10.12 -5.46
CA LEU A 239 14.90 8.69 -5.66
C LEU A 239 16.22 8.40 -6.42
N PRO A 240 16.87 7.25 -6.15
CA PRO A 240 17.92 6.70 -7.00
C PRO A 240 17.46 6.61 -8.46
N SER A 241 18.36 6.84 -9.42
CA SER A 241 18.01 6.92 -10.84
C SER A 241 17.36 5.66 -11.42
N ASP A 242 17.63 4.50 -10.83
CA ASP A 242 17.08 3.20 -11.20
C ASP A 242 15.72 2.90 -10.55
N GLU A 243 15.27 3.74 -9.62
CA GLU A 243 13.96 3.65 -8.96
C GLU A 243 12.98 4.74 -9.44
N VAL A 244 13.45 5.70 -10.24
CA VAL A 244 12.59 6.78 -10.79
C VAL A 244 11.53 6.20 -11.72
N VAL A 245 10.26 6.47 -11.40
CA VAL A 245 9.13 6.15 -12.28
C VAL A 245 9.13 7.08 -13.49
N THR A 246 8.81 6.54 -14.67
CA THR A 246 8.73 7.32 -15.91
C THR A 246 7.57 8.33 -15.82
N ASP A 247 7.72 9.53 -16.38
CA ASP A 247 6.69 10.58 -16.32
C ASP A 247 5.37 10.11 -16.96
N GLN A 248 4.34 9.97 -16.12
CA GLN A 248 2.98 9.53 -16.45
C GLN A 248 1.93 10.62 -16.24
N LEU A 249 2.33 11.78 -15.71
CA LEU A 249 1.41 12.87 -15.36
C LEU A 249 1.18 13.83 -16.53
N GLY A 250 1.71 13.49 -17.71
CA GLY A 250 1.48 14.27 -18.92
C GLY A 250 2.15 15.64 -18.87
N THR A 251 3.30 15.77 -18.18
CA THR A 251 4.14 16.97 -18.30
C THR A 251 4.68 17.03 -19.73
N HIS A 252 3.88 17.62 -20.61
CA HIS A 252 4.35 18.05 -21.91
C HIS A 252 5.61 18.87 -21.70
N ARG A 253 6.69 18.40 -22.33
CA ARG A 253 7.81 19.23 -22.77
C ARG A 253 7.23 20.52 -23.37
N LEU A 254 7.24 21.59 -22.61
CA LEU A 254 7.37 22.92 -23.18
C LEU A 254 8.86 23.06 -23.48
N GLY A 255 9.16 23.26 -24.77
CA GLY A 255 10.51 23.32 -25.31
C GLY A 255 11.33 24.51 -24.84
#